data_AF-A0A2G5PHG7-F1
#
_entry.id   AF-A0A2G5PHG7-F1
#
_cell.length_a   1.000
_cell.length_b   1.000
_cell.length_c   1.000
_cell.angle_alpha   90.00
_cell.angle_beta   90.00
_cell.angle_gamma   90.00
#
_symmetry.space_group_name_H-M   'P 1'
#
loop_
_entity.id
_entity.type
_entity.pdbx_description
1 polymer ?
#
loop_
_entity_poly.entity_id
_entity_poly.type
_entity_poly.pdbx_seq_one_letter_code
_entity_poly.pdbx_strand_id
1 'polypeptide(L)'
;MLSRALAGLAITAAAVSMPAASADPEPAPAPAPPSVQGLTPVSPVPFTVADGIYAFSAPVGVNCVVSKTSRSYGCSGTMPGAPNGANTVTGGAAGEPGFSAADRPLFHFDGTPQELGEGTRIGTGTISCGVVAGGVVCDNSFDQTGFVISSAGTYSYGAVNPLLDRPEGTNPYFN
;
A
#
# COMPACT_ATOMS: atom_id res chain seq x y z
N MET A 1 -64.23 11.37 53.70
CA MET A 1 -64.91 10.09 53.95
C MET A 1 -65.33 9.52 52.59
N LEU A 2 -64.91 8.29 52.29
CA LEU A 2 -65.53 7.26 51.41
C LEU A 2 -66.01 7.68 50.00
N SER A 3 -65.85 6.94 48.90
CA SER A 3 -65.20 5.66 48.59
C SER A 3 -65.57 5.31 47.14
N ARG A 4 -64.76 4.44 46.50
CA ARG A 4 -65.06 3.54 45.35
C ARG A 4 -64.99 4.18 43.94
N ALA A 5 -64.02 3.90 43.06
CA ALA A 5 -63.44 2.65 42.51
C ALA A 5 -64.09 2.19 41.19
N LEU A 6 -63.22 1.64 40.31
CA LEU A 6 -63.41 0.84 39.07
C LEU A 6 -63.20 1.63 37.76
N ALA A 7 -62.03 1.48 37.13
CA ALA A 7 -61.70 0.49 36.07
C ALA A 7 -61.93 1.13 34.69
N GLY A 8 -61.01 1.18 33.72
CA GLY A 8 -59.75 0.51 33.47
C GLY A 8 -59.66 0.37 31.94
N LEU A 9 -58.54 0.74 31.31
CA LEU A 9 -57.99 0.06 30.14
C LEU A 9 -56.58 0.60 29.87
N ALA A 10 -55.59 -0.19 30.26
CA ALA A 10 -54.21 -0.02 29.85
C ALA A 10 -54.08 -0.58 28.42
N ILE A 11 -53.60 0.24 27.48
CA ILE A 11 -53.07 -0.24 26.21
C ILE A 11 -51.55 -0.20 26.34
N THR A 12 -50.97 -1.34 26.73
CA THR A 12 -49.53 -1.56 26.62
C THR A 12 -49.20 -1.68 25.15
N ALA A 13 -48.67 -0.61 24.55
CA ALA A 13 -47.95 -0.74 23.29
C ALA A 13 -46.69 -1.56 23.57
N ALA A 14 -46.69 -2.82 23.16
CA ALA A 14 -45.49 -3.65 23.17
C ALA A 14 -44.48 -3.00 22.22
N ALA A 15 -43.52 -2.26 22.79
CA ALA A 15 -42.35 -1.82 22.07
C ALA A 15 -41.56 -3.07 21.69
N VAL A 16 -41.70 -3.50 20.44
CA VAL A 16 -40.82 -4.49 19.84
C VAL A 16 -39.45 -3.84 19.75
N SER A 17 -38.60 -4.12 20.75
CA SER A 17 -37.20 -3.76 20.74
C SER A 17 -36.50 -4.56 19.64
N MET A 18 -36.45 -3.99 18.43
CA MET A 18 -35.53 -4.47 17.41
C MET A 18 -34.12 -4.11 17.86
N PRO A 19 -33.17 -5.06 17.89
CA PRO A 19 -31.78 -4.71 18.12
C PRO A 19 -31.34 -3.85 16.94
N ALA A 20 -31.00 -2.59 17.21
CA ALA A 20 -30.26 -1.79 16.26
C ALA A 20 -28.91 -2.48 16.09
N ALA A 21 -28.74 -3.18 14.96
CA ALA A 21 -27.42 -3.60 14.51
C ALA A 21 -26.62 -2.32 14.27
N SER A 22 -25.75 -1.99 15.21
CA SER A 22 -24.69 -1.01 14.98
C SER A 22 -23.78 -1.62 13.91
N ALA A 23 -23.98 -1.22 12.66
CA ALA A 23 -22.96 -1.40 11.64
C ALA A 23 -21.76 -0.58 12.11
N ASP A 24 -20.65 -1.28 12.41
CA ASP A 24 -19.36 -0.63 12.58
C ASP A 24 -19.12 0.23 11.33
N PRO A 25 -18.70 1.50 11.44
CA PRO A 25 -18.39 2.31 10.27
C PRO A 25 -17.44 1.53 9.38
N GLU A 26 -17.84 1.28 8.13
CA GLU A 26 -16.98 0.61 7.17
C GLU A 26 -15.63 1.34 7.16
N PRO A 27 -14.49 0.63 7.36
CA PRO A 27 -13.19 1.26 7.38
C PRO A 27 -13.05 2.11 6.13
N ALA A 28 -12.73 3.40 6.31
CA ALA A 28 -12.57 4.31 5.19
C ALA A 28 -11.63 3.68 4.15
N PRO A 29 -11.93 3.79 2.84
CA PRO A 29 -11.09 3.23 1.79
C PRO A 29 -9.63 3.64 2.04
N ALA A 30 -8.73 2.66 2.03
CA ALA A 30 -7.31 2.94 2.20
C ALA A 30 -6.90 4.04 1.21
N PRO A 31 -6.12 5.06 1.63
CA PRO A 31 -5.69 6.12 0.76
C PRO A 31 -5.09 5.54 -0.53
N ALA A 32 -5.50 6.08 -1.69
CA ALA A 32 -4.90 5.69 -2.95
C ALA A 32 -3.37 5.85 -2.84
N PRO A 33 -2.58 4.84 -3.26
CA PRO A 33 -1.15 4.92 -3.14
C PRO A 33 -0.63 6.17 -3.87
N PRO A 34 0.32 6.91 -3.27
CA PRO A 34 0.92 8.07 -3.92
C PRO A 34 1.49 7.67 -5.27
N SER A 35 1.11 8.36 -6.34
CA SER A 35 1.61 8.02 -7.67
C SER A 35 3.07 8.44 -7.81
N VAL A 36 3.96 7.49 -8.14
CA VAL A 36 5.36 7.83 -8.43
C VAL A 36 5.46 8.72 -9.66
N GLN A 37 4.49 8.67 -10.58
CA GLN A 37 4.54 9.37 -11.86
C GLN A 37 4.41 10.88 -11.71
N GLY A 38 3.93 11.36 -10.56
CA GLY A 38 3.92 12.78 -10.20
C GLY A 38 5.29 13.34 -9.80
N LEU A 39 6.30 12.49 -9.58
CA LEU A 39 7.64 12.91 -9.17
C LEU A 39 8.49 13.33 -10.38
N THR A 40 9.43 14.24 -10.12
CA THR A 40 10.37 14.74 -11.15
C THR A 40 11.27 13.60 -11.63
N PRO A 41 11.22 13.22 -12.92
CA PRO A 41 12.12 12.20 -13.44
C PRO A 41 13.55 12.72 -13.49
N VAL A 42 14.48 11.92 -12.97
CA VAL A 42 15.93 12.16 -13.08
C VAL A 42 16.59 11.06 -13.90
N SER A 43 17.78 11.34 -14.42
CA SER A 43 18.55 10.34 -15.15
C SER A 43 18.94 9.18 -14.22
N PRO A 44 18.76 7.91 -14.64
CA PRO A 44 19.25 6.74 -13.90
C PRO A 44 20.77 6.61 -13.92
N VAL A 45 21.46 7.25 -14.86
CA VAL A 45 22.91 7.04 -15.10
C VAL A 45 23.78 7.24 -13.86
N PRO A 46 23.61 8.29 -13.04
CA PRO A 46 24.39 8.49 -11.81
C PRO A 46 24.16 7.41 -10.75
N PHE A 47 23.08 6.63 -10.86
CA PHE A 47 22.68 5.58 -9.92
C PHE A 47 23.06 4.18 -10.40
N THR A 48 23.87 4.07 -11.46
CA THR A 48 24.27 2.78 -12.03
C THR A 48 25.26 2.07 -11.10
N VAL A 49 24.91 0.85 -10.67
CA VAL A 49 25.81 -0.01 -9.86
C VAL A 49 26.34 -1.20 -10.66
N ALA A 50 25.63 -1.61 -11.71
CA ALA A 50 26.07 -2.58 -12.70
C ALA A 50 25.32 -2.33 -14.02
N ASP A 51 25.71 -3.00 -15.11
CA ASP A 51 25.05 -2.81 -16.41
C ASP A 51 23.55 -3.13 -16.32
N GLY A 52 22.72 -2.12 -16.60
CA GLY A 52 21.27 -2.20 -16.49
C GLY A 52 20.71 -2.30 -15.07
N ILE A 53 21.53 -2.13 -14.03
CA ILE A 53 21.12 -2.14 -12.62
C ILE A 53 21.34 -0.75 -12.02
N TYR A 54 20.25 -0.15 -11.56
CA TYR A 54 20.25 1.15 -10.89
C TYR A 54 19.90 0.98 -9.43
N ALA A 55 20.64 1.62 -8.54
CA ALA A 55 20.37 1.58 -7.12
C ALA A 55 20.47 2.97 -6.49
N PHE A 56 19.60 3.24 -5.53
CA PHE A 56 19.62 4.47 -4.77
C PHE A 56 19.31 4.21 -3.30
N SER A 57 19.82 5.07 -2.44
CA SER A 57 19.41 5.14 -1.03
C SER A 57 18.31 6.17 -0.87
N ALA A 58 17.40 5.93 0.08
CA ALA A 58 16.36 6.87 0.45
C ALA A 58 16.48 7.27 1.93
N PRO A 59 16.11 8.50 2.31
CA PRO A 59 16.23 9.01 3.68
C PRO A 59 15.51 8.19 4.75
N VAL A 60 14.50 7.38 4.36
CA VAL A 60 13.78 6.47 5.26
C VAL A 60 14.59 5.22 5.66
N GLY A 61 15.86 5.14 5.26
CA GLY A 61 16.76 4.05 5.65
C GLY A 61 16.55 2.77 4.85
N VAL A 62 16.20 2.91 3.57
CA VAL A 62 16.10 1.80 2.61
C VAL A 62 17.01 2.05 1.41
N ASN A 63 17.51 0.96 0.85
CA ASN A 63 18.21 0.96 -0.43
C ASN A 63 17.33 0.25 -1.46
N CYS A 64 17.11 0.90 -2.58
CA CYS A 64 16.24 0.43 -3.64
C CYS A 64 17.04 0.09 -4.89
N VAL A 65 16.57 -0.92 -5.61
CA VAL A 65 17.16 -1.39 -6.87
C VAL A 65 16.09 -1.44 -7.93
N VAL A 66 16.47 -1.07 -9.14
CA VAL A 66 15.69 -1.27 -10.35
C VAL A 66 16.59 -1.89 -11.41
N SER A 67 16.20 -3.07 -11.89
CA SER A 67 16.90 -3.79 -12.95
C SER A 67 16.13 -3.66 -14.26
N LYS A 68 16.77 -3.04 -15.25
CA LYS A 68 16.27 -2.96 -16.62
C LYS A 68 16.21 -4.34 -17.28
N THR A 69 17.21 -5.18 -17.04
CA THR A 69 17.38 -6.47 -17.73
C THR A 69 16.36 -7.50 -17.27
N SER A 70 16.19 -7.66 -15.95
CA SER A 70 15.20 -8.60 -15.39
C SER A 70 13.82 -7.98 -15.22
N ARG A 71 13.66 -6.67 -15.45
CA ARG A 71 12.45 -5.90 -15.13
C ARG A 71 11.99 -6.17 -13.69
N SER A 72 12.94 -6.21 -12.77
CA SER A 72 12.67 -6.42 -11.35
C SER A 72 13.03 -5.17 -10.57
N TYR A 73 12.36 -4.96 -9.46
CA TYR A 73 12.56 -3.81 -8.60
C TYR A 73 12.30 -4.17 -7.16
N GLY A 74 12.83 -3.39 -6.22
CA GLY A 74 12.62 -3.66 -4.82
C GLY A 74 13.46 -2.77 -3.94
N CYS A 75 13.18 -2.84 -2.64
CA CYS A 75 13.96 -2.14 -1.63
C CYS A 75 14.27 -3.08 -0.47
N SER A 76 15.40 -2.86 0.19
CA SER A 76 15.79 -3.53 1.43
C SER A 76 16.13 -2.48 2.50
N GLY A 77 15.83 -2.79 3.76
CA GLY A 77 16.09 -1.90 4.90
C GLY A 77 14.97 -1.94 5.93
N THR A 78 14.78 -0.82 6.63
CA THR A 78 13.72 -0.71 7.64
C THR A 78 12.36 -0.61 6.96
N MET A 79 11.43 -1.50 7.30
CA MET A 79 10.07 -1.48 6.76
C MET A 79 9.03 -1.41 7.87
N PRO A 80 8.67 -0.19 8.32
CA PRO A 80 7.65 -0.01 9.35
C PRO A 80 6.33 -0.66 8.92
N GLY A 81 5.75 -1.49 9.80
CA GLY A 81 4.45 -2.11 9.56
C GLY A 81 4.41 -3.20 8.48
N ALA A 82 5.56 -3.62 7.93
CA ALA A 82 5.59 -4.69 6.94
C ALA A 82 5.19 -6.05 7.55
N PRO A 83 4.53 -6.93 6.78
CA PRO A 83 4.08 -8.22 7.28
C PRO A 83 5.25 -9.11 7.69
N ASN A 84 5.06 -9.89 8.74
CA ASN A 84 6.01 -10.91 9.21
C ASN A 84 7.44 -10.40 9.49
N GLY A 85 7.60 -9.11 9.82
CA GLY A 85 8.91 -8.52 10.06
C GLY A 85 9.79 -8.44 8.81
N ALA A 86 9.17 -8.38 7.63
CA ALA A 86 9.88 -8.26 6.37
C ALA A 86 10.81 -7.05 6.36
N ASN A 87 11.99 -7.23 5.78
CA ASN A 87 13.00 -6.19 5.59
C ASN A 87 13.37 -6.03 4.10
N THR A 88 12.65 -6.72 3.23
CA THR A 88 12.78 -6.61 1.78
C THR A 88 11.41 -6.72 1.10
N VAL A 89 11.22 -5.93 0.04
CA VAL A 89 10.08 -6.00 -0.87
C VAL A 89 10.61 -6.10 -2.30
N THR A 90 10.03 -6.99 -3.10
CA THR A 90 10.46 -7.24 -4.48
C THR A 90 9.28 -7.35 -5.41
N GLY A 91 9.28 -6.58 -6.49
CA GLY A 91 8.40 -6.70 -7.64
C GLY A 91 9.13 -7.23 -8.88
N GLY A 92 8.39 -7.94 -9.73
CA GLY A 92 8.88 -8.46 -11.00
C GLY A 92 8.34 -7.69 -12.20
N ALA A 93 8.48 -8.30 -13.38
CA ALA A 93 7.95 -7.73 -14.62
C ALA A 93 6.42 -7.62 -14.63
N ALA A 94 5.76 -8.43 -13.79
CA ALA A 94 4.33 -8.40 -13.51
C ALA A 94 4.07 -9.05 -12.13
N GLY A 95 2.86 -8.86 -11.61
CA GLY A 95 2.38 -9.37 -10.33
C GLY A 95 2.65 -8.43 -9.17
N GLU A 96 1.84 -8.57 -8.12
CA GLU A 96 2.01 -7.76 -6.90
C GLU A 96 3.38 -8.02 -6.24
N PRO A 97 4.08 -6.96 -5.78
CA PRO A 97 5.32 -7.10 -5.03
C PRO A 97 5.16 -7.95 -3.76
N GLY A 98 6.12 -8.84 -3.54
CA GLY A 98 6.17 -9.71 -2.36
C GLY A 98 7.08 -9.16 -1.28
N PHE A 99 6.69 -9.37 -0.02
CA PHE A 99 7.49 -9.09 1.17
C PHE A 99 8.24 -10.33 1.64
N SER A 100 9.48 -10.15 2.10
CA SER A 100 10.28 -11.21 2.69
C SER A 100 11.20 -10.69 3.78
N ALA A 101 11.59 -11.58 4.69
CA ALA A 101 12.62 -11.35 5.68
C ALA A 101 13.90 -12.08 5.26
N ALA A 102 15.03 -11.39 5.30
CA ALA A 102 16.34 -11.95 5.00
C ALA A 102 17.36 -11.53 6.07
N ASP A 103 18.20 -12.46 6.51
CA ASP A 103 19.27 -12.16 7.50
C ASP A 103 20.38 -11.28 6.93
N ARG A 104 20.41 -11.12 5.61
CA ARG A 104 21.35 -10.29 4.86
C ARG A 104 20.58 -9.44 3.85
N PRO A 105 21.06 -8.23 3.53
CA PRO A 105 20.45 -7.43 2.47
C PRO A 105 20.39 -8.23 1.17
N LEU A 106 19.18 -8.37 0.62
CA LEU A 106 18.96 -8.99 -0.69
C LEU A 106 19.64 -8.22 -1.82
N PHE A 107 19.83 -6.91 -1.61
CA PHE A 107 20.59 -6.03 -2.48
C PHE A 107 21.91 -5.67 -1.80
N HIS A 108 23.02 -6.17 -2.33
CA HIS A 108 24.36 -5.85 -1.90
C HIS A 108 25.03 -4.96 -2.92
N PHE A 109 25.74 -3.93 -2.45
CA PHE A 109 26.43 -2.95 -3.29
C PHE A 109 27.83 -2.73 -2.74
N ASP A 110 28.77 -2.40 -3.62
CA ASP A 110 30.11 -1.95 -3.24
C ASP A 110 30.03 -0.51 -2.70
N GLY A 111 29.54 -0.37 -1.46
CA GLY A 111 29.33 0.91 -0.79
C GLY A 111 27.85 1.28 -0.61
N THR A 112 27.59 2.49 -0.10
CA THR A 112 26.22 3.00 0.02
C THR A 112 25.79 3.58 -1.33
N PRO A 113 24.66 3.14 -1.91
CA PRO A 113 24.14 3.72 -3.14
C PRO A 113 23.92 5.23 -3.00
N GLN A 114 24.07 5.96 -4.10
CA GLN A 114 23.81 7.40 -4.11
C GLN A 114 22.37 7.70 -3.67
N GLU A 115 22.20 8.72 -2.85
CA GLU A 115 20.89 9.13 -2.38
C GLU A 115 20.06 9.74 -3.52
N LEU A 116 18.81 9.31 -3.63
CA LEU A 116 17.83 9.92 -4.52
C LEU A 116 17.10 11.03 -3.78
N GLY A 117 17.10 12.24 -4.33
CA GLY A 117 16.46 13.38 -3.70
C GLY A 117 14.95 13.22 -3.58
N GLU A 118 14.38 13.73 -2.50
CA GLU A 118 12.92 13.79 -2.32
C GLU A 118 12.25 14.53 -3.48
N GLY A 119 11.06 14.06 -3.89
CA GLY A 119 10.32 14.65 -5.02
C GLY A 119 10.82 14.18 -6.39
N THR A 120 11.78 13.25 -6.43
CA THR A 120 12.36 12.73 -7.67
C THR A 120 12.16 11.23 -7.85
N ARG A 121 12.22 10.77 -9.09
CA ARG A 121 12.09 9.36 -9.47
C ARG A 121 13.09 8.95 -10.53
N ILE A 122 13.43 7.67 -10.50
CA ILE A 122 14.11 6.97 -11.58
C ILE A 122 13.11 6.04 -12.26
N GLY A 123 13.15 5.99 -13.59
CA GLY A 123 12.31 5.08 -14.39
C GLY A 123 13.13 4.23 -15.35
N THR A 124 12.72 2.97 -15.53
CA THR A 124 13.25 2.08 -16.57
C THR A 124 12.15 1.19 -17.13
N GLY A 125 11.86 1.36 -18.43
CA GLY A 125 10.71 0.71 -19.06
C GLY A 125 9.40 1.10 -18.37
N THR A 126 8.67 0.11 -17.86
CA THR A 126 7.39 0.30 -17.15
C THR A 126 7.56 0.51 -15.65
N ILE A 127 8.78 0.37 -15.12
CA ILE A 127 9.04 0.45 -13.69
C ILE A 127 9.50 1.85 -13.35
N SER A 128 8.93 2.43 -12.29
CA SER A 128 9.35 3.71 -11.74
C SER A 128 9.43 3.65 -10.23
N CYS A 129 10.54 4.13 -9.66
CA CYS A 129 10.75 4.21 -8.22
C CYS A 129 11.22 5.62 -7.85
N GLY A 130 10.70 6.16 -6.76
CA GLY A 130 11.04 7.52 -6.35
C GLY A 130 10.86 7.76 -4.86
N VAL A 131 11.41 8.89 -4.41
CA VAL A 131 11.37 9.32 -3.02
C VAL A 131 10.26 10.35 -2.86
N VAL A 132 9.32 10.08 -1.96
CA VAL A 132 8.26 10.99 -1.52
C VAL A 132 8.61 11.53 -0.13
N ALA A 133 7.88 12.54 0.32
CA ALA A 133 8.00 13.03 1.69
C ALA A 133 7.85 11.89 2.70
N GLY A 134 8.93 11.56 3.40
CA GLY A 134 8.97 10.51 4.43
C GLY A 134 8.88 9.08 3.91
N GLY A 135 9.15 8.82 2.62
CA GLY A 135 9.03 7.46 2.10
C GLY A 135 9.55 7.23 0.68
N VAL A 136 9.31 6.01 0.20
CA VAL A 136 9.59 5.55 -1.15
C VAL A 136 8.32 4.96 -1.74
N VAL A 137 8.10 5.19 -3.03
CA VAL A 137 7.08 4.50 -3.81
C VAL A 137 7.68 3.95 -5.09
N CYS A 138 7.30 2.72 -5.42
CA CYS A 138 7.64 2.06 -6.67
C CYS A 138 6.38 1.54 -7.33
N ASP A 139 6.21 1.78 -8.63
CA ASP A 139 5.17 1.18 -9.45
C ASP A 139 5.69 0.51 -10.71
N ASN A 140 4.90 -0.44 -11.18
CA ASN A 140 5.00 -1.01 -12.50
C ASN A 140 3.74 -0.62 -13.29
N SER A 141 3.89 0.27 -14.25
CA SER A 141 2.80 0.74 -15.08
C SER A 141 2.21 -0.33 -16.01
N PHE A 142 2.88 -1.49 -16.14
CA PHE A 142 2.42 -2.59 -16.98
C PHE A 142 1.11 -3.20 -16.46
N ASP A 143 1.00 -3.37 -15.15
CA ASP A 143 -0.12 -4.03 -14.48
C ASP A 143 -0.63 -3.24 -13.27
N GLN A 144 -0.15 -2.01 -13.10
CA GLN A 144 -0.57 -1.09 -12.04
C GLN A 144 -0.30 -1.64 -10.63
N THR A 145 0.72 -2.48 -10.51
CA THR A 145 1.22 -3.01 -9.24
C THR A 145 2.32 -2.14 -8.66
N GLY A 146 2.58 -2.28 -7.37
CA GLY A 146 3.66 -1.55 -6.72
C GLY A 146 3.68 -1.69 -5.21
N PHE A 147 4.48 -0.86 -4.57
CA PHE A 147 4.57 -0.79 -3.11
C PHE A 147 4.92 0.61 -2.63
N VAL A 148 4.58 0.86 -1.37
CA VAL A 148 4.91 2.09 -0.63
C VAL A 148 5.65 1.69 0.63
N ILE A 149 6.73 2.42 0.96
CA ILE A 149 7.46 2.33 2.23
C ILE A 149 7.44 3.71 2.86
N SER A 150 6.89 3.84 4.06
CA SER A 150 6.85 5.10 4.79
C SER A 150 6.88 4.88 6.29
N SER A 151 7.03 5.97 7.05
CA SER A 151 6.88 5.94 8.51
C SER A 151 5.46 5.54 8.96
N ALA A 152 4.43 5.79 8.14
CA ALA A 152 3.05 5.42 8.44
C ALA A 152 2.76 3.94 8.19
N GLY A 153 3.64 3.24 7.46
CA GLY A 153 3.47 1.84 7.13
C GLY A 153 4.07 1.49 5.76
N THR A 154 4.15 0.18 5.53
CA THR A 154 4.67 -0.41 4.31
C THR A 154 3.65 -1.40 3.76
N TYR A 155 3.31 -1.28 2.47
CA TYR A 155 2.30 -2.13 1.83
C TYR A 155 2.54 -2.26 0.33
N SER A 156 2.10 -3.37 -0.25
CA SER A 156 2.03 -3.62 -1.69
C SER A 156 0.61 -3.37 -2.21
N TYR A 157 0.48 -3.21 -3.53
CA TYR A 157 -0.79 -3.08 -4.21
C TYR A 157 -0.74 -3.68 -5.62
N GLY A 158 -1.92 -3.94 -6.18
CA GLY A 158 -2.09 -4.46 -7.53
C GLY A 158 -2.53 -5.93 -7.62
N ALA A 159 -2.82 -6.59 -6.48
CA ALA A 159 -3.56 -7.85 -6.42
C ALA A 159 -5.09 -7.66 -6.46
N VAL A 160 -5.59 -6.41 -6.46
CA VAL A 160 -7.02 -6.13 -6.62
C VAL A 160 -7.43 -6.46 -8.04
N ASN A 161 -7.71 -7.74 -8.27
CA ASN A 161 -8.52 -8.16 -9.40
C ASN A 161 -9.94 -7.71 -9.07
N PRO A 162 -10.52 -6.69 -9.75
CA PRO A 162 -11.84 -6.16 -9.40
C PRO A 162 -12.96 -7.19 -9.53
N LEU A 163 -12.67 -8.33 -10.17
CA LEU A 163 -13.57 -9.48 -10.28
C LEU A 163 -13.51 -10.42 -9.06
N LEU A 164 -12.43 -10.39 -8.28
CA LEU A 164 -12.26 -11.20 -7.06
C LEU A 164 -12.58 -10.40 -5.80
N ASP A 165 -12.17 -9.14 -5.74
CA ASP A 165 -12.53 -8.20 -4.67
C ASP A 165 -13.77 -7.38 -5.06
N ARG A 166 -14.85 -8.07 -5.45
CA ARG A 166 -16.14 -7.41 -5.59
C ARG A 166 -16.56 -6.94 -4.19
N PRO A 167 -16.77 -5.63 -3.93
CA PRO A 167 -17.40 -5.21 -2.69
C PRO A 167 -18.76 -5.91 -2.60
N GLU A 168 -18.97 -6.68 -1.52
CA GLU A 168 -20.24 -7.36 -1.30
C GLU A 168 -21.35 -6.29 -1.27
N GLY A 169 -22.38 -6.46 -2.11
CA GLY A 169 -23.57 -5.60 -2.10
C GLY A 169 -23.72 -4.57 -3.21
N THR A 170 -22.71 -4.33 -4.07
CA THR A 170 -22.90 -3.42 -5.24
C THR A 170 -23.09 -4.22 -6.51
N ASN A 171 -24.33 -4.67 -6.77
CA ASN A 171 -24.70 -5.24 -8.05
C ASN A 171 -25.13 -4.11 -9.01
N PRO A 172 -24.37 -3.84 -10.10
CA PRO A 172 -24.68 -2.75 -11.04
C PRO A 172 -25.96 -2.96 -11.86
N TYR A 173 -26.67 -4.06 -11.68
CA TYR A 173 -27.93 -4.37 -12.35
C TYR A 173 -29.17 -4.21 -11.46
N PHE A 174 -29.01 -3.83 -10.20
CA PHE A 174 -30.15 -3.40 -9.37
C PHE A 174 -30.16 -1.87 -9.31
N ASN A 175 -30.99 -1.27 -10.18
CA ASN A 175 -31.44 0.13 -10.06
C ASN A 175 -32.71 0.19 -9.20
#